data_AF-A0A2R5L2Q9-F1
#
_entry.id   AF-A0A2R5L2Q9-F1
#
_cell.length_a   1.000
_cell.length_b   1.000
_cell.length_c   1.000
_cell.angle_alpha   90.00
_cell.angle_beta   90.00
_cell.angle_gamma   90.00
#
_symmetry.space_group_name_H-M   'P 1'
#
loop_
_entity.id
_entity.type
_entity.pdbx_description
1 polymer ?
#
loop_
_entity_poly.entity_id
_entity_poly.type
_entity_poly.pdbx_seq_one_letter_code
_entity_poly.pdbx_strand_id
1 'polypeptide(L)'
;AITDEEAVRYIMQVGADSGAPSAPAGDGETEGEEDHWKAPEDADAETLAISDARNTQEIDPFSNNISNLTYPGSEMEPVTLGKSALQALDPQDVIICRWSKPLRYHYYKNLMSDVPITHCQHCNKLFHTDDFILQVLQKGHCPFCRTAAPHITDTQD
;
A
#
# COMPACT_ATOMS: atom_id res chain seq x y z
N ALA A 1 -15.79 4.82 -16.83
CA ALA A 1 -15.50 4.92 -15.38
C ALA A 1 -15.44 3.51 -14.81
N ILE A 2 -14.48 3.22 -13.93
CA ILE A 2 -14.32 1.89 -13.32
C ILE A 2 -15.43 1.73 -12.25
N THR A 3 -16.14 0.60 -12.27
CA THR A 3 -17.14 0.29 -11.24
C THR A 3 -16.46 -0.15 -9.94
N ASP A 4 -17.13 -0.02 -8.80
CA ASP A 4 -16.53 -0.38 -7.51
C ASP A 4 -16.08 -1.86 -7.50
N GLU A 5 -16.91 -2.77 -8.03
CA GLU A 5 -16.60 -4.20 -8.14
C GLU A 5 -15.41 -4.49 -9.06
N GLU A 6 -15.27 -3.75 -10.17
CA GLU A 6 -14.10 -3.88 -11.04
C GLU A 6 -12.83 -3.37 -10.36
N ALA A 7 -12.91 -2.26 -9.60
CA ALA A 7 -11.78 -1.76 -8.84
C ALA A 7 -11.32 -2.77 -7.78
N VAL A 8 -12.25 -3.39 -7.05
CA VAL A 8 -11.94 -4.48 -6.10
C VAL A 8 -11.23 -5.63 -6.81
N ARG A 9 -11.70 -6.05 -7.99
CA ARG A 9 -11.06 -7.12 -8.76
C ARG A 9 -9.64 -6.77 -9.16
N TYR A 10 -9.40 -5.54 -9.65
CA TYR A 10 -8.05 -5.12 -10.04
C TYR A 10 -7.07 -5.13 -8.87
N ILE A 11 -7.50 -4.70 -7.68
CA ILE A 11 -6.68 -4.71 -6.46
C ILE A 11 -6.41 -6.14 -5.98
N MET A 12 -7.39 -7.03 -6.05
CA MET A 12 -7.29 -8.40 -5.51
C MET A 12 -6.57 -9.39 -6.43
N GLN A 13 -6.24 -9.02 -7.67
CA GLN A 13 -5.71 -9.93 -8.70
C GLN A 13 -4.17 -9.97 -8.75
N VAL A 14 -3.48 -9.28 -7.84
CA VAL A 14 -2.01 -9.26 -7.76
C VAL A 14 -1.51 -10.64 -7.34
N GLY A 15 -1.13 -11.45 -8.33
CA GLY A 15 -0.66 -12.81 -8.10
C GLY A 15 -0.64 -13.74 -9.33
N ALA A 16 -1.12 -13.31 -10.51
CA ALA A 16 -1.13 -14.16 -11.71
C ALA A 16 0.06 -13.96 -12.68
N ASP A 17 0.87 -12.91 -12.52
CA ASP A 17 1.90 -12.53 -13.52
C ASP A 17 3.33 -12.50 -12.94
N SER A 18 3.52 -12.02 -11.70
CA SER A 18 4.85 -11.85 -11.12
C SER A 18 5.36 -13.08 -10.37
N GLY A 19 5.53 -14.22 -11.04
CA GLY A 19 5.93 -15.46 -10.37
C GLY A 19 6.36 -16.61 -11.28
N ALA A 20 7.30 -16.37 -12.21
CA ALA A 20 8.05 -17.45 -12.85
C ALA A 20 9.37 -17.67 -12.09
N PRO A 21 9.58 -18.80 -11.40
CA PRO A 21 10.90 -19.19 -10.94
C PRO A 21 11.72 -19.70 -12.14
N SER A 22 12.64 -18.87 -12.63
CA SER A 22 13.69 -19.30 -13.55
C SER A 22 14.67 -20.20 -12.78
N ALA A 23 14.59 -21.51 -13.04
CA ALA A 23 15.55 -22.50 -12.57
C ALA A 23 16.93 -22.29 -13.23
N PRO A 24 18.04 -22.69 -12.56
CA PRO A 24 19.41 -22.48 -13.02
C PRO A 24 19.97 -23.71 -13.76
N ALA A 25 20.72 -23.49 -14.84
CA ALA A 25 21.83 -24.33 -15.32
C ALA A 25 22.38 -23.75 -16.63
N GLY A 26 23.69 -23.54 -16.73
CA GLY A 26 24.33 -23.05 -17.96
C GLY A 26 25.68 -22.40 -17.69
N ASP A 27 26.66 -23.25 -17.46
CA ASP A 27 28.04 -22.94 -17.08
C ASP A 27 28.79 -22.31 -18.26
N GLY A 28 29.53 -21.23 -18.02
CA GLY A 28 30.33 -20.53 -19.03
C GLY A 28 31.32 -19.60 -18.36
N GLU A 29 32.55 -20.08 -18.21
CA GLU A 29 33.71 -19.41 -17.62
C GLU A 29 34.18 -18.25 -18.50
N THR A 30 34.39 -17.07 -17.92
CA THR A 30 35.45 -16.13 -18.36
C THR A 30 36.02 -15.41 -17.15
N GLU A 31 37.31 -15.65 -16.94
CA GLU A 31 38.14 -15.13 -15.86
C GLU A 31 38.47 -13.63 -16.05
N GLY A 32 38.54 -12.91 -14.93
CA GLY A 32 39.55 -11.89 -14.66
C GLY A 32 39.32 -10.48 -15.22
N GLU A 33 38.80 -9.57 -14.38
CA GLU A 33 39.34 -8.21 -14.33
C GLU A 33 39.15 -7.62 -12.93
N GLU A 34 40.25 -7.08 -12.40
CA GLU A 34 40.41 -6.62 -11.03
C GLU A 34 39.89 -5.18 -10.92
N ASP A 35 38.82 -4.95 -10.17
CA ASP A 35 38.27 -3.60 -9.90
C ASP A 35 39.22 -2.80 -8.99
N HIS A 36 40.20 -2.15 -9.61
CA HIS A 36 41.09 -1.17 -9.00
C HIS A 36 40.36 0.17 -8.90
N TRP A 37 39.73 0.45 -7.76
CA TRP A 37 39.18 1.77 -7.45
C TRP A 37 40.28 2.84 -7.52
N LYS A 38 40.19 3.76 -8.49
CA LYS A 38 41.03 4.97 -8.54
C LYS A 38 40.22 6.18 -8.12
N ALA A 39 40.64 6.83 -7.03
CA ALA A 39 40.10 8.12 -6.63
C ALA A 39 40.64 9.22 -7.58
N PRO A 40 39.80 10.15 -8.07
CA PRO A 40 40.28 11.31 -8.80
C PRO A 40 40.92 12.31 -7.84
N GLU A 41 42.17 12.62 -8.11
CA GLU A 41 42.92 13.73 -7.52
C GLU A 41 42.74 14.91 -8.47
N ASP A 42 41.90 15.87 -8.08
CA ASP A 42 42.16 17.32 -8.19
C ASP A 42 40.85 18.10 -8.00
N ALA A 43 40.98 19.15 -7.20
CA ALA A 43 39.90 19.93 -6.65
C ALA A 43 39.22 20.81 -7.70
N ASP A 44 37.97 20.50 -8.02
CA ASP A 44 36.95 21.46 -8.44
C ASP A 44 35.59 20.96 -7.95
N ALA A 45 34.83 21.84 -7.30
CA ALA A 45 33.66 21.50 -6.51
C ALA A 45 32.63 20.66 -7.29
N GLU A 46 32.43 19.40 -6.85
CA GLU A 46 31.32 18.58 -7.32
C GLU A 46 30.01 19.19 -6.83
N THR A 47 29.34 19.88 -7.74
CA THR A 47 27.93 20.21 -7.55
C THR A 47 27.17 18.90 -7.73
N LEU A 48 26.59 18.38 -6.64
CA LEU A 48 25.70 17.21 -6.69
C LEU A 48 24.47 17.56 -7.54
N ALA A 49 24.60 17.39 -8.86
CA ALA A 49 23.46 17.27 -9.74
C ALA A 49 22.91 15.86 -9.52
N ILE A 50 21.80 15.75 -8.80
CA ILE A 50 20.93 14.57 -8.88
C ILE A 50 20.45 14.54 -10.33
N SER A 51 21.17 13.80 -11.18
CA SER A 51 20.71 13.43 -12.50
C SER A 51 19.59 12.42 -12.29
N ASP A 52 18.37 12.94 -12.25
CA ASP A 52 17.14 12.17 -12.14
C ASP A 52 16.83 11.45 -13.47
N ALA A 53 17.73 10.53 -13.84
CA ALA A 53 17.54 9.53 -14.88
C ALA A 53 17.19 8.17 -14.25
N ARG A 54 16.65 8.18 -13.03
CA ARG A 54 16.00 7.02 -12.44
C ARG A 54 14.56 7.04 -12.90
N ASN A 55 14.28 6.20 -13.89
CA ASN A 55 12.97 5.62 -14.19
C ASN A 55 11.76 6.49 -13.79
N THR A 56 11.17 7.22 -14.75
CA THR A 56 9.94 8.03 -14.60
C THR A 56 8.68 7.18 -14.28
N GLN A 57 8.87 5.93 -13.86
CA GLN A 57 7.89 4.88 -13.67
C GLN A 57 7.56 4.63 -12.18
N GLU A 58 8.20 5.34 -11.22
CA GLU A 58 8.14 5.02 -9.79
C GLU A 58 7.73 6.17 -8.84
N ILE A 59 7.18 7.28 -9.33
CA ILE A 59 6.55 8.23 -8.39
C ILE A 59 5.22 7.60 -7.95
N ASP A 60 5.20 6.99 -6.76
CA ASP A 60 3.98 6.44 -6.16
C ASP A 60 2.89 7.52 -6.21
N PRO A 61 1.72 7.27 -6.83
CA PRO A 61 0.66 8.25 -6.99
C PRO A 61 0.15 8.82 -5.65
N PHE A 62 0.48 8.17 -4.52
CA PHE A 62 0.20 8.67 -3.17
C PHE A 62 1.29 9.59 -2.58
N SER A 63 2.46 9.72 -3.21
CA SER A 63 3.61 10.48 -2.70
C SER A 63 3.28 11.95 -2.43
N ASN A 64 2.48 12.59 -3.30
CA ASN A 64 2.08 13.99 -3.11
C ASN A 64 1.26 14.19 -1.83
N ASN A 65 0.43 13.21 -1.45
CA ASN A 65 -0.34 13.27 -0.21
C ASN A 65 0.54 13.06 1.03
N ILE A 66 1.66 12.33 0.92
CA ILE A 66 2.64 12.21 2.02
C ILE A 66 3.33 13.54 2.29
N SER A 67 3.72 14.26 1.24
CA SER A 67 4.28 15.61 1.38
C SER A 67 3.28 16.55 2.05
N ASN A 68 2.01 16.50 1.67
CA ASN A 68 0.95 17.29 2.28
C ASN A 68 0.72 16.94 3.76
N LEU A 69 0.77 15.64 4.12
CA LEU A 69 0.64 15.21 5.52
C LEU A 69 1.71 15.82 6.44
N THR A 70 2.90 16.10 5.90
CA THR A 70 4.02 16.67 6.66
C THR A 70 3.85 18.17 6.95
N TYR A 71 3.11 18.89 6.10
CA TYR A 71 2.89 20.33 6.25
C TYR A 71 1.45 20.64 6.69
N PRO A 72 1.24 21.06 7.96
CA PRO A 72 -0.08 21.40 8.45
C PRO A 72 -0.64 22.60 7.68
N GLY A 73 -1.81 22.42 7.05
CA GLY A 73 -2.50 23.46 6.28
C GLY A 73 -2.62 23.17 4.77
N SER A 74 -2.02 22.09 4.28
CA SER A 74 -2.27 21.60 2.91
C SER A 74 -3.50 20.67 2.89
N GLU A 75 -4.38 20.84 1.91
CA GLU A 75 -5.54 19.98 1.72
C GLU A 75 -5.11 18.67 1.03
N MET A 76 -5.51 17.52 1.59
CA MET A 76 -5.30 16.24 0.93
C MET A 76 -6.43 15.99 -0.07
N GLU A 77 -6.08 15.92 -1.35
CA GLU A 77 -7.04 15.59 -2.40
C GLU A 77 -7.06 14.07 -2.65
N PRO A 78 -8.25 13.47 -2.84
CA PRO A 78 -8.36 12.05 -3.19
C PRO A 78 -7.56 11.71 -4.46
N VAL A 79 -6.66 10.74 -4.37
CA VAL A 79 -5.89 10.26 -5.52
C VAL A 79 -6.81 9.49 -6.47
N THR A 80 -6.85 9.90 -7.74
CA THR A 80 -7.57 9.16 -8.78
C THR A 80 -6.61 8.18 -9.47
N LEU A 81 -6.95 6.89 -9.45
CA LEU A 81 -6.13 5.83 -10.04
C LEU A 81 -6.76 5.24 -11.30
N GLY A 82 -5.90 4.93 -12.28
CA GLY A 82 -6.26 4.14 -13.46
C GLY A 82 -6.21 2.64 -13.20
N LYS A 83 -6.63 1.84 -14.18
CA LYS A 83 -6.64 0.37 -14.10
C LYS A 83 -5.26 -0.22 -13.77
N SER A 84 -4.21 0.20 -14.46
CA SER A 84 -2.85 -0.30 -14.23
C SER A 84 -2.34 0.02 -12.82
N ALA A 85 -2.63 1.24 -12.34
CA ALA A 85 -2.26 1.65 -10.99
C ALA A 85 -3.01 0.85 -9.92
N LEU A 86 -4.29 0.53 -10.12
CA LEU A 86 -5.07 -0.34 -9.21
C LEU A 86 -4.50 -1.76 -9.14
N GLN A 87 -3.96 -2.29 -10.25
CA GLN A 87 -3.31 -3.60 -10.30
C GLN A 87 -1.91 -3.61 -9.70
N ALA A 88 -1.26 -2.45 -9.57
CA ALA A 88 0.06 -2.33 -8.95
C ALA A 88 -0.01 -2.14 -7.43
N LEU A 89 -1.20 -1.88 -6.88
CA LEU A 89 -1.39 -1.75 -5.44
C LEU A 89 -1.27 -3.09 -4.74
N ASP A 90 -0.57 -3.13 -3.61
CA ASP A 90 -0.61 -4.29 -2.72
C ASP A 90 -2.00 -4.39 -2.07
N PRO A 91 -2.76 -5.49 -2.27
CA PRO A 91 -4.04 -5.67 -1.61
C PRO A 91 -3.99 -5.64 -0.08
N GLN A 92 -2.85 -5.93 0.56
CA GLN A 92 -2.70 -5.86 2.02
C GLN A 92 -2.70 -4.42 2.54
N ASP A 93 -2.18 -3.49 1.76
CA ASP A 93 -2.14 -2.07 2.13
C ASP A 93 -3.42 -1.34 1.72
N VAL A 94 -4.38 -1.99 1.07
CA VAL A 94 -5.61 -1.33 0.61
C VAL A 94 -6.82 -1.71 1.46
N ILE A 95 -7.45 -0.70 2.03
CA ILE A 95 -8.67 -0.83 2.84
C ILE A 95 -9.87 -0.45 1.99
N ILE A 96 -10.79 -1.40 1.81
CA ILE A 96 -11.97 -1.27 0.97
C ILE A 96 -13.20 -1.17 1.88
N CYS A 97 -13.71 0.05 2.05
CA CYS A 97 -14.93 0.32 2.80
C CYS A 97 -16.14 0.23 1.87
N ARG A 98 -16.91 -0.87 2.00
CA ARG A 98 -18.10 -1.12 1.18
C ARG A 98 -19.29 -0.35 1.74
N TRP A 99 -19.99 0.35 0.86
CA TRP A 99 -21.22 1.06 1.20
C TRP A 99 -22.39 0.53 0.36
N SER A 100 -23.57 0.48 0.95
CA SER A 100 -24.78 0.15 0.20
C SER A 100 -25.13 1.29 -0.76
N LYS A 101 -25.76 0.94 -1.89
CA LYS A 101 -26.27 1.94 -2.84
C LYS A 101 -27.20 2.93 -2.11
N PRO A 102 -27.12 4.24 -2.40
CA PRO A 102 -26.48 4.86 -3.57
C PRO A 102 -25.01 5.28 -3.37
N LEU A 103 -24.42 5.01 -2.20
CA LEU A 103 -23.06 5.46 -1.90
C LEU A 103 -22.02 4.59 -2.61
N ARG A 104 -20.95 5.24 -3.10
CA ARG A 104 -19.79 4.59 -3.71
C ARG A 104 -18.89 4.00 -2.63
N TYR A 105 -18.04 3.05 -3.03
CA TYR A 105 -17.05 2.49 -2.10
C TYR A 105 -15.97 3.53 -1.83
N HIS A 106 -15.43 3.47 -0.62
CA HIS A 106 -14.26 4.27 -0.25
C HIS A 106 -13.04 3.38 -0.19
N TYR A 107 -11.95 3.83 -0.80
CA TYR A 107 -10.68 3.11 -0.87
C TYR A 107 -9.64 3.95 -0.16
N TYR A 108 -8.90 3.33 0.74
CA TYR A 108 -7.79 3.96 1.46
C TYR A 108 -6.55 3.10 1.29
N LYS A 109 -5.39 3.73 1.12
CA LYS A 109 -4.09 3.06 1.15
C LYS A 109 -3.47 3.29 2.52
N ASN A 110 -3.06 2.24 3.21
CA ASN A 110 -2.22 2.34 4.39
C ASN A 110 -0.82 2.72 3.94
N LEU A 111 -0.34 3.87 4.39
CA LEU A 111 1.00 4.36 4.06
C LEU A 111 2.04 3.92 5.10
N MET A 112 1.59 3.33 6.22
CA MET A 112 2.42 2.85 7.31
C MET A 112 2.19 1.36 7.50
N SER A 113 2.90 0.52 6.74
CA SER A 113 2.73 -0.94 6.77
C SER A 113 2.99 -1.54 8.17
N ASP A 114 3.81 -0.91 9.01
CA ASP A 114 4.08 -1.32 10.39
C ASP A 114 2.90 -1.07 11.35
N VAL A 115 1.94 -0.23 10.96
CA VAL A 115 0.78 0.16 11.77
C VAL A 115 -0.46 -0.43 11.12
N PRO A 116 -0.88 -1.65 11.50
CA PRO A 116 -2.02 -2.30 10.86
C PRO A 116 -3.31 -1.54 11.20
N ILE A 117 -4.11 -1.26 10.17
CA ILE A 117 -5.41 -0.60 10.30
C ILE A 117 -6.50 -1.56 9.85
N THR A 118 -7.58 -1.63 10.62
CA THR A 118 -8.79 -2.38 10.27
C THR A 118 -10.02 -1.48 10.29
N HIS A 119 -11.09 -1.87 9.59
CA HIS A 119 -12.35 -1.14 9.62
C HIS A 119 -13.49 -2.00 10.18
N CYS A 120 -14.43 -1.35 10.85
CA CYS A 120 -15.68 -2.00 11.23
C CYS A 120 -16.56 -2.21 9.99
N GLN A 121 -16.98 -3.45 9.73
CA GLN A 121 -17.85 -3.81 8.60
C GLN A 121 -19.26 -3.18 8.66
N HIS A 122 -19.66 -2.63 9.80
CA HIS A 122 -20.96 -1.97 9.95
C HIS A 122 -20.90 -0.46 9.74
N CYS A 123 -19.95 0.22 10.41
CA CYS A 123 -19.87 1.68 10.37
C CYS A 123 -18.72 2.24 9.53
N ASN A 124 -17.89 1.37 8.93
CA ASN A 124 -16.73 1.70 8.09
C ASN A 124 -15.74 2.69 8.73
N LYS A 125 -15.73 2.78 10.08
CA LYS A 125 -14.72 3.53 10.83
C LYS A 125 -13.43 2.73 10.89
N LEU A 126 -12.31 3.42 10.72
CA LEU A 126 -10.95 2.87 10.74
C LEU A 126 -10.38 2.94 12.16
N PHE A 127 -9.63 1.91 12.53
CA PHE A 127 -9.02 1.75 13.84
C PHE A 127 -7.66 1.10 13.71
N HIS A 128 -6.76 1.37 14.66
CA HIS A 128 -5.60 0.50 14.86
C HIS A 128 -6.09 -0.91 15.17
N THR A 129 -5.54 -1.91 14.47
CA THR A 129 -6.05 -3.29 14.52
C THR A 129 -6.01 -3.84 15.94
N ASP A 130 -4.91 -3.68 16.67
CA ASP A 130 -4.77 -4.20 18.03
C ASP A 130 -5.76 -3.57 19.01
N ASP A 131 -5.98 -2.26 18.90
CA ASP A 131 -6.92 -1.53 19.76
C ASP A 131 -8.35 -1.97 19.51
N PHE A 132 -8.71 -2.17 18.23
CA PHE A 132 -10.03 -2.65 17.86
C PHE A 132 -10.27 -4.07 18.36
N ILE A 133 -9.31 -4.98 18.15
CA ILE A 133 -9.39 -6.36 18.64
C ILE A 133 -9.51 -6.37 20.16
N LEU A 134 -8.66 -5.62 20.87
CA LEU A 134 -8.70 -5.56 22.33
C LEU A 134 -10.05 -5.05 22.85
N GLN A 135 -10.58 -3.97 22.27
CA GLN A 135 -11.90 -3.43 22.65
C GLN A 135 -13.02 -4.44 22.39
N VAL A 136 -12.97 -5.13 21.26
CA VAL A 136 -13.97 -6.15 20.92
C VAL A 136 -13.85 -7.36 21.85
N LEU A 137 -12.64 -7.82 22.19
CA LEU A 137 -12.46 -8.92 23.14
C LEU A 137 -12.97 -8.57 24.54
N GLN A 138 -12.76 -7.33 24.98
CA GLN A 138 -13.20 -6.88 26.31
C GLN A 138 -14.70 -6.60 26.41
N LYS A 139 -15.31 -6.02 25.37
CA LYS A 139 -16.70 -5.50 25.40
C LYS A 139 -17.66 -6.19 24.46
N GLY A 140 -17.16 -7.00 23.52
CA GLY A 140 -17.95 -7.73 22.53
C GLY A 140 -18.46 -6.90 21.35
N HIS A 141 -18.12 -5.61 21.25
CA HIS A 141 -18.72 -4.72 20.25
C HIS A 141 -17.76 -3.64 19.72
N CYS A 142 -18.08 -3.08 18.56
CA CYS A 142 -17.35 -1.94 17.99
C CYS A 142 -17.35 -0.73 18.96
N PRO A 143 -16.21 -0.03 19.14
CA PRO A 143 -16.14 1.13 20.04
C PRO A 143 -16.98 2.33 19.58
N PHE A 144 -17.35 2.40 18.29
CA PHE A 144 -18.10 3.50 17.72
C PHE A 144 -19.61 3.19 17.59
N CYS A 145 -19.98 2.20 16.79
CA CYS A 145 -21.39 1.89 16.54
C CYS A 145 -22.00 0.87 17.49
N ARG A 146 -21.19 0.24 18.38
CA ARG A 146 -21.62 -0.79 19.33
C ARG A 146 -22.27 -2.03 18.71
N THR A 147 -22.16 -2.20 17.39
CA THR A 147 -22.53 -3.45 16.72
C THR A 147 -21.62 -4.56 17.24
N ALA A 148 -22.23 -5.69 17.61
CA ALA A 148 -21.50 -6.88 18.01
C ALA A 148 -20.52 -7.31 16.91
N ALA A 149 -19.32 -7.74 17.30
CA ALA A 149 -18.34 -8.17 16.32
C ALA A 149 -18.75 -9.51 15.69
N PRO A 150 -18.87 -9.60 14.36
CA PRO A 150 -19.49 -10.74 13.69
C PRO A 150 -18.71 -12.05 13.74
N HIS A 151 -17.49 -12.10 14.32
CA HIS A 151 -16.60 -13.27 14.24
C HIS A 151 -16.07 -13.78 15.59
N ILE A 152 -16.57 -13.26 16.73
CA ILE A 152 -16.13 -13.72 18.06
C ILE A 152 -17.28 -14.39 18.83
N THR A 153 -18.53 -14.20 18.42
CA THR A 153 -19.71 -14.77 19.11
C THR A 153 -20.13 -16.16 18.61
N ASP A 154 -19.31 -16.87 17.83
CA ASP A 154 -19.49 -18.32 17.63
C ASP A 154 -19.03 -19.06 18.90
N THR A 155 -19.68 -18.77 20.03
CA THR A 155 -19.74 -19.73 21.12
C THR A 155 -20.85 -20.70 20.73
N GLN A 156 -20.45 -21.88 20.25
CA GLN A 156 -21.34 -23.01 20.11
C GLN A 156 -22.02 -23.26 21.46
N ASP A 157 -23.34 -23.12 21.50
CA ASP A 157 -24.21 -23.74 22.53
C ASP A 157 -24.19 -25.27 22.38
#